data_AF-B9MSV7-F1
#
_entry.id   AF-B9MSV7-F1
#
_cell.length_a   1.000
_cell.length_b   1.000
_cell.length_c   1.000
_cell.angle_alpha   90.00
_cell.angle_beta   90.00
_cell.angle_gamma   90.00
#
_symmetry.space_group_name_H-M   'P 1'
#
loop_
_entity.id
_entity.type
_entity.pdbx_description
1 polymer ?
#
loop_
_entity_poly.entity_id
_entity_poly.type
_entity_poly.pdbx_seq_one_letter_code
_entity_poly.pdbx_strand_id
1 'polypeptide(L)'
;PAVMFLFSFVSFYTSSLLSECYRTSDLVSGKRNYTYMDAVRSILGGAKVKACGFIQYLNLFGIAVGYTIAASISMMAIKRSNCFHESGGENPCHMSSTPYMIMFGITEILLSQIPDFDQIWWLSIVAAVMSFTYSSIGLALGIAQVAATGTLKGSLTGISIGAKVTQTQKLWRSFQALGDIAFAYSFSVILIEIQDTIKSPPSESKTM
;
A
#
# COMPACT_ATOMS: atom_id res chain seq x y z
N PRO A 1 0.78 2.00 17.53
CA PRO A 1 -0.66 1.65 17.61
C PRO A 1 -1.61 2.85 17.41
N ALA A 2 -1.50 3.92 18.21
CA ALA A 2 -2.41 5.08 18.11
C ALA A 2 -2.45 5.71 16.71
N VAL A 3 -1.28 5.88 16.08
CA VAL A 3 -1.18 6.38 14.71
C VAL A 3 -1.89 5.46 13.71
N MET A 4 -1.74 4.13 13.84
CA MET A 4 -2.42 3.18 12.94
C MET A 4 -3.94 3.27 13.06
N PHE A 5 -4.47 3.42 14.28
CA PHE A 5 -5.90 3.64 14.49
C PHE A 5 -6.38 4.95 13.87
N LEU A 6 -5.60 6.04 13.98
CA LEU A 6 -5.92 7.32 13.36
C LEU A 6 -5.96 7.19 11.84
N PHE A 7 -4.93 6.62 11.22
CA PHE A 7 -4.88 6.39 9.77
C PHE A 7 -6.02 5.48 9.30
N SER A 8 -6.34 4.43 10.05
CA SER A 8 -7.48 3.56 9.77
C SER A 8 -8.80 4.32 9.82
N PHE A 9 -9.01 5.18 10.82
CA PHE A 9 -10.23 5.98 10.94
C PHE A 9 -10.37 6.98 9.79
N VAL A 10 -9.30 7.70 9.46
CA VAL A 10 -9.28 8.65 8.33
C VAL A 10 -9.54 7.91 7.01
N SER A 11 -8.90 6.77 6.81
CA SER A 11 -9.07 5.96 5.59
C SER A 11 -10.48 5.40 5.49
N PHE A 12 -11.07 4.94 6.59
CA PHE A 12 -12.45 4.49 6.63
C PHE A 12 -13.41 5.62 6.26
N TYR A 13 -13.29 6.78 6.93
CA TYR A 13 -14.14 7.94 6.68
C TYR A 13 -14.06 8.43 5.24
N THR A 14 -12.84 8.56 4.70
CA THR A 14 -12.61 9.00 3.32
C THR A 14 -13.12 7.98 2.31
N SER A 15 -12.95 6.68 2.57
CA SER A 15 -13.43 5.62 1.68
C SER A 15 -14.96 5.55 1.64
N SER A 16 -15.64 5.71 2.78
CA SER A 16 -17.10 5.79 2.82
C SER A 16 -17.62 6.97 2.01
N LEU A 17 -17.02 8.16 2.18
CA LEU A 17 -17.43 9.36 1.44
C LEU A 17 -17.20 9.19 -0.07
N LEU A 18 -16.07 8.60 -0.45
CA LEU A 18 -15.74 8.39 -1.86
C LEU A 18 -16.63 7.33 -2.52
N SER A 19 -17.02 6.29 -1.76
CA SER A 19 -17.96 5.26 -2.19
C SER A 19 -19.36 5.82 -2.49
N GLU A 20 -19.81 6.80 -1.71
CA GLU A 20 -21.06 7.52 -1.97
C GLU A 20 -20.96 8.44 -3.20
N CYS A 21 -19.77 9.00 -3.48
CA CYS A 21 -19.53 9.89 -4.62
C CYS A 21 -19.45 9.15 -5.97
N TYR A 22 -19.42 7.81 -5.99
CA TYR A 22 -19.36 7.03 -7.23
C TYR A 22 -20.56 7.30 -8.16
N ARG A 23 -21.75 7.56 -7.60
CA ARG A 23 -22.95 7.92 -8.38
C ARG A 23 -23.40 9.33 -8.08
N THR A 24 -23.66 10.12 -9.13
CA THR A 24 -24.18 11.48 -9.00
C THR A 24 -25.72 11.47 -8.99
N SER A 25 -26.33 12.30 -8.14
CA SER A 25 -27.78 12.52 -7.96
C SER A 25 -28.56 11.46 -7.17
N ASP A 26 -28.38 10.16 -7.45
CA ASP A 26 -29.03 9.06 -6.71
C ASP A 26 -28.05 7.88 -6.53
N LEU A 27 -27.96 7.33 -5.31
CA LEU A 27 -27.12 6.19 -4.98
C LEU A 27 -27.53 4.90 -5.73
N VAL A 28 -28.77 4.81 -6.24
CA VAL A 28 -29.31 3.60 -6.89
C VAL A 28 -29.57 3.76 -8.40
N SER A 29 -29.85 4.96 -8.88
CA SER A 29 -30.15 5.22 -10.30
C SER A 29 -29.28 6.32 -10.93
N GLY A 30 -28.41 6.94 -10.13
CA GLY A 30 -27.57 8.06 -10.53
C GLY A 30 -26.51 7.68 -11.57
N LYS A 31 -26.04 8.70 -12.30
CA LYS A 31 -24.99 8.54 -13.31
C LYS A 31 -23.70 8.04 -12.62
N ARG A 32 -23.14 6.94 -13.11
CA ARG A 32 -21.87 6.38 -12.63
C ARG A 32 -20.69 7.25 -13.05
N ASN A 33 -19.75 7.46 -12.12
CA ASN A 33 -18.45 8.06 -12.38
C ASN A 33 -17.40 6.95 -12.32
N TYR A 34 -16.82 6.60 -13.46
CA TYR A 34 -15.88 5.50 -13.61
C TYR A 34 -14.50 5.80 -13.04
N THR A 35 -14.17 7.09 -12.89
CA THR A 35 -12.87 7.55 -12.37
C THR A 35 -13.07 8.62 -11.31
N TYR A 36 -12.11 8.75 -10.40
CA TYR A 36 -12.10 9.83 -9.42
C TYR A 36 -12.23 11.21 -10.08
N MET A 37 -11.53 11.42 -11.20
CA MET A 37 -11.56 12.70 -11.92
C MET A 37 -12.92 12.99 -12.54
N ASP A 38 -13.66 11.97 -12.96
CA ASP A 38 -15.03 12.14 -13.42
C ASP A 38 -15.98 12.51 -12.28
N ALA A 39 -15.80 11.91 -11.09
CA ALA A 39 -16.56 12.27 -9.89
C ALA A 39 -16.28 13.72 -9.45
N VAL A 40 -15.01 14.15 -9.45
CA VAL A 40 -14.68 15.55 -9.13
C VAL A 40 -15.25 16.50 -10.19
N ARG A 41 -15.23 16.12 -11.47
CA ARG A 41 -15.79 16.94 -12.55
C ARG A 41 -17.31 17.05 -12.44
N SER A 42 -18.01 15.99 -12.09
CA SER A 42 -19.47 15.98 -11.98
C SER A 42 -20.00 16.67 -10.72
N ILE A 43 -19.27 16.61 -9.60
CA ILE A 43 -19.70 17.15 -8.31
C ILE A 43 -19.16 18.57 -8.05
N LEU A 44 -17.86 18.81 -8.25
CA LEU A 44 -17.20 20.08 -7.88
C LEU A 44 -17.08 21.05 -9.06
N GLY A 45 -16.72 20.56 -10.24
CA GLY A 45 -16.51 21.36 -11.45
C GLY A 45 -15.39 22.41 -11.38
N GLY A 46 -15.13 23.06 -12.51
CA GLY A 46 -14.27 24.24 -12.60
C GLY A 46 -12.78 24.02 -12.23
N ALA A 47 -12.18 25.01 -11.56
CA ALA A 47 -10.75 25.01 -11.20
C ALA A 47 -10.36 23.90 -10.22
N LYS A 48 -11.32 23.40 -9.43
CA LYS A 48 -11.09 22.34 -8.44
C LYS A 48 -10.70 21.01 -9.09
N VAL A 49 -11.22 20.72 -10.29
CA VAL A 49 -10.85 19.52 -11.06
C VAL A 49 -9.35 19.50 -11.36
N LYS A 50 -8.78 20.65 -11.78
CA LYS A 50 -7.33 20.74 -12.06
C LYS A 50 -6.49 20.53 -10.80
N ALA A 51 -6.91 21.12 -9.68
CA ALA A 51 -6.21 20.97 -8.40
C ALA A 51 -6.26 19.53 -7.86
N CYS A 52 -7.47 18.92 -7.82
CA CYS A 52 -7.65 17.54 -7.37
C CYS A 52 -6.92 16.55 -8.28
N GLY A 53 -6.97 16.75 -9.60
CA GLY A 53 -6.25 15.91 -10.55
C GLY A 53 -4.73 15.98 -10.36
N PHE A 54 -4.18 17.17 -10.20
CA PHE A 54 -2.75 17.32 -9.91
C PHE A 54 -2.33 16.57 -8.64
N ILE A 55 -3.11 16.70 -7.56
CA ILE A 55 -2.85 15.98 -6.29
C ILE A 55 -2.98 14.47 -6.48
N GLN A 56 -3.99 14.00 -7.22
CA GLN A 56 -4.20 12.57 -7.46
C GLN A 56 -3.04 11.97 -8.27
N TYR A 57 -2.63 12.60 -9.37
CA TYR A 57 -1.52 12.11 -10.19
C TYR A 57 -0.20 12.09 -9.42
N LEU A 58 0.07 13.11 -8.59
CA LEU A 58 1.24 13.10 -7.71
C LEU A 58 1.22 11.93 -6.72
N ASN A 59 0.07 11.63 -6.11
CA ASN A 59 -0.07 10.49 -5.22
C ASN A 59 0.12 9.16 -5.96
N LEU A 60 -0.52 8.98 -7.11
CA LEU A 60 -0.37 7.77 -7.93
C LEU A 60 1.08 7.54 -8.35
N PHE A 61 1.78 8.60 -8.76
CA PHE A 61 3.21 8.54 -9.06
C PHE A 61 4.04 8.13 -7.83
N GLY A 62 3.80 8.75 -6.68
CA GLY A 62 4.47 8.40 -5.43
C GLY A 62 4.23 6.94 -5.02
N ILE A 63 3.00 6.46 -5.18
CA ILE A 63 2.62 5.08 -4.87
C ILE A 63 3.36 4.09 -5.80
N ALA A 64 3.40 4.36 -7.11
CA ALA A 64 4.10 3.52 -8.07
C ALA A 64 5.61 3.41 -7.78
N VAL A 65 6.25 4.54 -7.47
CA VAL A 65 7.66 4.57 -7.04
C VAL A 65 7.85 3.76 -5.75
N GLY A 66 6.95 3.93 -4.78
CA GLY A 66 6.97 3.18 -3.52
C GLY A 66 6.89 1.67 -3.73
N TYR A 67 5.96 1.20 -4.55
CA TYR A 67 5.83 -0.24 -4.86
C TYR A 67 7.05 -0.78 -5.60
N THR A 68 7.59 -0.04 -6.56
CA THR A 68 8.82 -0.43 -7.29
C THR A 68 10.00 -0.61 -6.34
N ILE A 69 10.20 0.33 -5.42
CA ILE A 69 11.27 0.26 -4.43
C ILE A 69 11.03 -0.92 -3.48
N ALA A 70 9.81 -1.05 -2.93
CA ALA A 70 9.48 -2.11 -1.97
C ALA A 70 9.64 -3.52 -2.58
N ALA A 71 9.18 -3.72 -3.81
CA ALA A 71 9.34 -4.97 -4.55
C ALA A 71 10.83 -5.30 -4.75
N SER A 72 11.64 -4.32 -5.16
CA SER A 72 13.07 -4.52 -5.37
C SER A 72 13.84 -4.88 -4.10
N ILE A 73 13.50 -4.24 -2.96
CA ILE A 73 14.11 -4.54 -1.66
C ILE A 73 13.74 -5.95 -1.21
N SER A 74 12.48 -6.36 -1.42
CA SER A 74 11.99 -7.68 -1.05
C SER A 74 12.70 -8.79 -1.84
N MET A 75 12.84 -8.63 -3.16
CA MET A 75 13.57 -9.57 -4.01
C MET A 75 15.06 -9.64 -3.68
N MET A 76 15.68 -8.49 -3.41
CA MET A 76 17.06 -8.42 -2.95
C MET A 76 17.25 -9.17 -1.63
N ALA A 77 16.32 -9.03 -0.68
CA ALA A 77 16.37 -9.72 0.61
C ALA A 77 16.28 -11.24 0.44
N ILE A 78 15.40 -11.73 -0.44
CA ILE A 78 15.27 -13.17 -0.75
C ILE A 78 16.59 -13.70 -1.33
N LYS A 79 17.15 -13.05 -2.35
CA LYS A 79 18.41 -13.53 -2.95
C LYS A 79 19.58 -13.46 -1.99
N ARG A 80 19.63 -12.42 -1.15
CA ARG A 80 20.65 -12.31 -0.10
C ARG A 80 20.51 -13.45 0.92
N SER A 81 19.30 -13.79 1.33
CA SER A 81 19.04 -14.92 2.23
C SER A 81 19.52 -16.25 1.63
N ASN A 82 19.21 -16.49 0.34
CA ASN A 82 19.65 -17.71 -0.34
C ASN A 82 21.18 -17.77 -0.45
N CYS A 83 21.84 -16.68 -0.84
CA CYS A 83 23.30 -16.60 -0.93
C CYS A 83 23.97 -16.81 0.44
N PHE A 84 23.41 -16.23 1.50
CA PHE A 84 23.94 -16.41 2.86
C PHE A 84 23.83 -17.87 3.32
N HIS A 85 22.73 -18.54 2.97
CA HIS A 85 22.54 -19.96 3.27
C HIS A 85 23.48 -20.86 2.46
N GLU A 86 23.65 -20.59 1.16
CA GLU A 86 24.53 -21.35 0.27
C GLU A 86 26.02 -21.19 0.63
N SER A 87 26.42 -20.01 1.09
CA SER A 87 27.79 -19.72 1.52
C SER A 87 28.12 -20.14 2.95
N GLY A 88 27.21 -20.83 3.65
CA GLY A 88 27.41 -21.23 5.05
C GLY A 88 27.58 -20.05 6.02
N GLY A 89 27.15 -18.85 5.63
CA GLY A 89 27.29 -17.62 6.41
C GLY A 89 28.65 -16.91 6.28
N GLU A 90 29.56 -17.39 5.42
CA GLU A 90 30.90 -16.81 5.29
C GLU A 90 30.96 -15.55 4.42
N ASN A 91 29.98 -15.36 3.53
CA ASN A 91 29.96 -14.23 2.59
C ASN A 91 28.88 -13.19 2.92
N PRO A 92 29.21 -11.88 2.96
CA PRO A 92 28.23 -10.83 3.22
C PRO A 92 27.20 -10.62 2.09
N CYS A 93 27.40 -11.28 0.93
CA CYS A 93 26.52 -11.31 -0.24
C CYS A 93 25.96 -9.93 -0.61
N HIS A 94 26.82 -9.08 -1.18
CA HIS A 94 26.41 -7.76 -1.67
C HIS A 94 25.54 -7.91 -2.93
N MET A 95 24.30 -7.46 -2.81
CA MET A 95 23.30 -7.51 -3.88
C MET A 95 22.89 -6.08 -4.26
N SER A 96 22.81 -5.80 -5.56
CA SER A 96 22.24 -4.53 -6.05
C SER A 96 20.73 -4.66 -6.23
N SER A 97 19.97 -3.63 -5.82
CA SER A 97 18.53 -3.52 -6.02
C SER A 97 18.15 -3.01 -7.42
N THR A 98 19.05 -2.32 -8.11
CA THR A 98 18.85 -1.75 -9.45
C THR A 98 18.30 -2.74 -10.49
N PRO A 99 18.85 -3.96 -10.66
CA PRO A 99 18.31 -4.91 -11.64
C PRO A 99 16.87 -5.32 -11.33
N TYR A 100 16.50 -5.42 -10.05
CA TYR A 100 15.14 -5.75 -9.64
C TYR A 100 14.16 -4.61 -9.88
N MET A 101 14.58 -3.36 -9.67
CA MET A 101 13.75 -2.19 -10.03
C MET A 101 13.47 -2.14 -11.53
N ILE A 102 14.48 -2.39 -12.37
CA ILE A 102 14.31 -2.41 -13.84
C ILE A 102 13.37 -3.54 -14.24
N MET A 103 13.55 -4.74 -13.69
CA MET A 103 12.70 -5.90 -13.97
C MET A 103 11.24 -5.65 -13.57
N PHE A 104 11.01 -5.03 -12.40
CA PHE A 104 9.67 -4.69 -11.94
C PHE A 104 9.01 -3.66 -12.87
N GLY A 105 9.73 -2.59 -13.25
CA GLY A 105 9.21 -1.59 -14.18
C GLY A 105 8.87 -2.15 -15.57
N ILE A 106 9.66 -3.10 -16.09
CA ILE A 106 9.32 -3.81 -17.35
C ILE A 106 8.02 -4.59 -17.18
N THR A 107 7.83 -5.23 -16.03
CA THR A 107 6.62 -6.01 -15.73
C THR A 107 5.40 -5.09 -15.61
N GLU A 108 5.53 -3.93 -14.98
CA GLU A 108 4.48 -2.90 -14.92
C GLU A 108 4.09 -2.41 -16.32
N ILE A 109 5.07 -2.17 -17.21
CA ILE A 109 4.79 -1.76 -18.60
C ILE A 109 3.97 -2.83 -19.32
N LEU A 110 4.34 -4.11 -19.19
CA LEU A 110 3.60 -5.21 -19.81
C LEU A 110 2.18 -5.33 -19.25
N LEU A 111 2.02 -5.26 -17.93
CA LEU A 111 0.71 -5.32 -17.27
C LEU A 111 -0.17 -4.12 -17.62
N SER A 112 0.41 -2.93 -17.80
CA SER A 112 -0.33 -1.73 -18.20
C SER A 112 -0.95 -1.80 -19.60
N GLN A 113 -0.53 -2.76 -20.43
CA GLN A 113 -1.15 -3.00 -21.74
C GLN A 113 -2.49 -3.74 -21.63
N ILE A 114 -2.83 -4.28 -20.46
CA ILE A 114 -4.11 -4.96 -20.22
C ILE A 114 -5.18 -3.89 -19.97
N PRO A 115 -6.18 -3.74 -20.84
CA PRO A 115 -7.09 -2.60 -20.81
C PRO A 115 -8.16 -2.67 -19.71
N ASP A 116 -8.51 -3.87 -19.21
CA ASP A 116 -9.60 -4.05 -18.24
C ASP A 116 -9.14 -4.75 -16.95
N PHE A 117 -9.49 -4.17 -15.81
CA PHE A 117 -9.20 -4.70 -14.46
C PHE A 117 -9.88 -6.06 -14.18
N ASP A 118 -11.00 -6.36 -14.82
CA ASP A 118 -11.71 -7.66 -14.67
C ASP A 118 -10.83 -8.84 -15.13
N GLN A 119 -10.01 -8.63 -16.16
CA GLN A 119 -9.08 -9.65 -16.66
C GLN A 119 -7.92 -9.93 -15.70
N ILE A 120 -7.75 -9.07 -14.69
CA ILE A 120 -6.65 -9.10 -13.72
C ILE A 120 -7.12 -9.60 -12.35
N TRP A 121 -8.36 -10.12 -12.21
CA TRP A 121 -8.88 -10.57 -10.90
C TRP A 121 -7.94 -11.55 -10.18
N TRP A 122 -7.21 -12.38 -10.95
CA TRP A 122 -6.34 -13.41 -10.41
C TRP A 122 -5.17 -12.80 -9.62
N LEU A 123 -4.70 -11.61 -10.01
CA LEU A 123 -3.69 -10.88 -9.26
C LEU A 123 -4.21 -10.48 -7.87
N SER A 124 -5.49 -10.10 -7.76
CA SER A 124 -6.11 -9.79 -6.47
C SER A 124 -6.17 -11.02 -5.55
N ILE A 125 -6.45 -12.21 -6.10
CA ILE A 125 -6.43 -13.46 -5.33
C ILE A 125 -5.00 -13.77 -4.84
N VAL A 126 -4.01 -13.69 -5.73
CA VAL A 126 -2.60 -13.89 -5.36
C VAL A 126 -2.18 -12.89 -4.29
N ALA A 127 -2.49 -11.61 -4.46
CA ALA A 127 -2.19 -10.56 -3.49
C ALA A 127 -2.82 -10.84 -2.11
N ALA A 128 -4.07 -11.31 -2.07
CA ALA A 128 -4.74 -11.69 -0.83
C ALA A 128 -4.03 -12.87 -0.14
N VAL A 129 -3.73 -13.94 -0.87
CA VAL A 129 -3.02 -15.13 -0.34
C VAL A 129 -1.65 -14.75 0.22
N MET A 130 -0.88 -13.95 -0.53
CA MET A 130 0.43 -13.46 -0.09
C MET A 130 0.31 -12.59 1.16
N SER A 131 -0.68 -11.70 1.22
CA SER A 131 -0.91 -10.82 2.39
C SER A 131 -1.21 -11.62 3.65
N PHE A 132 -2.11 -12.61 3.58
CA PHE A 132 -2.39 -13.49 4.72
C PHE A 132 -1.15 -14.29 5.12
N THR A 133 -0.42 -14.82 4.14
CA THR A 133 0.76 -15.65 4.39
C THR A 133 1.85 -14.85 5.11
N TYR A 134 2.22 -13.67 4.61
CA TYR A 134 3.23 -12.83 5.25
C TYR A 134 2.79 -12.34 6.64
N SER A 135 1.52 -11.96 6.80
CA SER A 135 0.98 -11.56 8.11
C SER A 135 1.00 -12.71 9.11
N SER A 136 0.60 -13.92 8.70
CA SER A 136 0.62 -15.12 9.55
C SER A 136 2.03 -15.52 9.93
N ILE A 137 2.99 -15.50 8.99
CA ILE A 137 4.40 -15.79 9.28
C ILE A 137 4.97 -14.76 10.26
N GLY A 138 4.72 -13.47 10.02
CA GLY A 138 5.18 -12.40 10.90
C GLY A 138 4.62 -12.53 12.32
N LEU A 139 3.33 -12.84 12.45
CA LEU A 139 2.69 -13.10 13.74
C LEU A 139 3.25 -14.35 14.42
N ALA A 140 3.39 -15.45 13.69
CA ALA A 140 3.89 -16.72 14.22
C ALA A 140 5.33 -16.58 14.74
N LEU A 141 6.21 -15.94 13.96
CA LEU A 141 7.59 -15.66 14.37
C LEU A 141 7.64 -14.73 15.59
N GLY A 142 6.76 -13.71 15.64
CA GLY A 142 6.64 -12.82 16.79
C GLY A 142 6.23 -13.57 18.07
N ILE A 143 5.21 -14.43 17.99
CA ILE A 143 4.76 -15.26 19.12
C ILE A 143 5.86 -16.24 19.55
N ALA A 144 6.49 -16.92 18.59
CA ALA A 144 7.58 -17.87 18.87
C ALA A 144 8.75 -17.18 19.58
N GLN A 145 9.11 -15.97 19.15
CA GLN A 145 10.17 -15.19 19.80
C GLN A 145 9.79 -14.82 21.24
N VAL A 146 8.55 -14.41 21.51
CA VAL A 146 8.10 -14.09 22.87
C VAL A 146 8.10 -15.33 23.75
N ALA A 147 7.62 -16.46 23.25
CA ALA A 147 7.65 -17.75 23.96
C ALA A 147 9.08 -18.20 24.28
N ALA A 148 10.01 -18.10 23.32
CA ALA A 148 11.41 -18.48 23.52
C ALA A 148 12.15 -17.58 24.51
N THR A 149 11.85 -16.28 24.51
CA THR A 149 12.56 -15.30 25.34
C THR A 149 11.91 -15.09 26.72
N GLY A 150 10.69 -15.60 26.93
CA GLY A 150 9.90 -15.46 28.16
C GLY A 150 9.57 -14.01 28.55
N THR A 151 9.86 -13.03 27.69
CA THR A 151 9.79 -11.61 27.98
C THR A 151 9.31 -10.84 26.76
N LEU A 152 8.39 -9.89 26.97
CA LEU A 152 7.97 -8.96 25.94
C LEU A 152 9.08 -7.92 25.73
N LYS A 153 9.91 -8.13 24.70
CA LYS A 153 10.94 -7.17 24.30
C LYS A 153 10.32 -6.05 23.46
N GLY A 154 10.55 -4.81 23.85
CA GLY A 154 10.07 -3.62 23.15
C GLY A 154 9.96 -2.40 24.08
N SER A 155 9.85 -1.21 23.50
CA SER A 155 9.59 0.04 24.24
C SER A 155 8.45 0.80 23.58
N LEU A 156 7.57 1.39 24.38
CA LEU A 156 6.50 2.26 23.92
C LEU A 156 7.02 3.48 23.12
N THR A 157 8.23 3.93 23.42
CA THR A 157 8.87 5.08 22.74
C THR A 157 9.83 4.65 21.62
N GLY A 158 9.82 3.36 21.28
CA GLY A 158 10.71 2.77 20.28
C GLY A 158 12.17 2.81 20.69
N ILE A 159 13.05 3.11 19.74
CA ILE A 159 14.49 3.13 19.96
C ILE A 159 14.86 4.29 20.90
N SER A 160 15.58 3.99 21.98
CA SER A 160 16.08 5.00 22.92
C SER A 160 17.17 5.86 22.28
N ILE A 161 17.20 7.16 22.65
CA ILE A 161 18.30 8.05 22.28
C ILE A 161 19.52 7.62 23.11
N GLY A 162 20.64 7.37 22.45
CA GLY A 162 21.85 6.84 23.08
C GLY A 162 23.04 6.83 22.14
N ALA A 163 24.14 6.18 22.53
CA ALA A 163 25.42 6.22 21.81
C ALA A 163 25.36 5.82 20.31
N LYS A 164 24.32 5.08 19.89
CA LYS A 164 24.15 4.62 18.50
C LYS A 164 23.08 5.36 17.70
N VAL A 165 22.26 6.22 18.32
CA VAL A 165 21.13 6.91 17.66
C VAL A 165 21.01 8.34 18.17
N THR A 166 21.20 9.30 17.27
CA THR A 166 21.04 10.73 17.55
C THR A 166 19.57 11.14 17.57
N GLN A 167 19.27 12.30 18.17
CA GLN A 167 17.91 12.84 18.21
C GLN A 167 17.34 13.07 16.80
N THR A 168 18.16 13.60 15.88
CA THR A 168 17.77 13.81 14.47
C THR A 168 17.48 12.49 13.76
N GLN A 169 18.28 11.46 14.00
CA GLN A 169 18.07 10.14 13.40
C GLN A 169 16.82 9.45 13.94
N LYS A 170 16.50 9.64 15.23
CA LYS A 170 15.24 9.19 15.81
C LYS A 170 14.05 9.90 15.13
N LEU A 171 14.12 11.21 14.97
CA LEU A 171 13.07 11.99 14.29
C LEU A 171 12.85 11.53 12.85
N TRP A 172 13.93 11.35 12.09
CA TRP A 172 13.85 10.86 10.71
C TRP A 172 13.21 9.48 10.61
N ARG A 173 13.62 8.55 11.47
CA ARG A 173 13.02 7.20 11.54
C ARG A 173 11.54 7.23 11.96
N SER A 174 11.15 8.17 12.82
CA SER A 174 9.74 8.36 13.16
C SER A 174 8.93 8.84 11.95
N PHE A 175 9.43 9.82 11.18
CA PHE A 175 8.77 10.25 9.94
C PHE A 175 8.72 9.16 8.88
N GLN A 176 9.78 8.37 8.75
CA GLN A 176 9.80 7.21 7.87
C GLN A 176 8.70 6.22 8.26
N ALA A 177 8.57 5.88 9.55
CA ALA A 177 7.51 4.99 10.01
C ALA A 177 6.10 5.57 9.78
N LEU A 178 5.92 6.89 9.89
CA LEU A 178 4.66 7.55 9.51
C LEU A 178 4.38 7.42 8.01
N GLY A 179 5.40 7.61 7.17
CA GLY A 179 5.32 7.42 5.73
C GLY A 179 4.97 5.98 5.35
N ASP A 180 5.60 4.99 6.00
CA ASP A 180 5.33 3.57 5.78
C ASP A 180 3.87 3.21 6.14
N ILE A 181 3.35 3.77 7.24
CA ILE A 181 1.92 3.61 7.62
C ILE A 181 1.03 4.28 6.56
N ALA A 182 1.31 5.52 6.17
CA ALA A 182 0.51 6.24 5.18
C ALA A 182 0.47 5.49 3.83
N PHE A 183 1.60 4.96 3.39
CA PHE A 183 1.73 4.17 2.17
C PHE A 183 0.89 2.88 2.23
N ALA A 184 0.81 2.21 3.38
CA ALA A 184 -0.01 1.02 3.55
C ALA A 184 -1.53 1.27 3.40
N TYR A 185 -1.99 2.51 3.61
CA TYR A 185 -3.41 2.90 3.49
C TYR A 185 -3.73 3.64 2.18
N SER A 186 -2.87 3.54 1.15
CA SER A 186 -2.97 4.32 -0.09
C SER A 186 -4.05 3.86 -1.09
N PHE A 187 -4.80 2.78 -0.80
CA PHE A 187 -5.81 2.23 -1.70
C PHE A 187 -6.98 3.19 -1.98
N SER A 188 -7.28 4.12 -1.07
CA SER A 188 -8.40 5.05 -1.18
C SER A 188 -8.30 5.97 -2.40
N VAL A 189 -7.11 6.16 -2.97
CA VAL A 189 -6.84 7.02 -4.13
C VAL A 189 -7.41 6.44 -5.44
N ILE A 190 -7.61 5.12 -5.51
CA ILE A 190 -8.17 4.39 -6.66
C ILE A 190 -9.50 3.69 -6.33
N LEU A 191 -10.16 4.12 -5.24
CA LEU A 191 -11.33 3.42 -4.72
C LEU A 191 -12.50 3.42 -5.70
N ILE A 192 -12.72 4.52 -6.43
CA ILE A 192 -13.80 4.64 -7.42
C ILE A 192 -13.58 3.65 -8.56
N GLU A 193 -12.34 3.53 -9.02
CA GLU A 193 -11.94 2.61 -10.08
C GLU A 193 -12.08 1.15 -9.61
N ILE A 194 -11.80 0.85 -8.33
CA ILE A 194 -12.07 -0.46 -7.73
C ILE A 194 -13.58 -0.73 -7.66
N GLN A 195 -14.36 0.25 -7.20
CA GLN A 195 -15.81 0.13 -7.03
C GLN A 195 -16.53 -0.10 -8.37
N ASP A 196 -15.98 0.40 -9.47
CA ASP A 196 -16.50 0.19 -10.82
C ASP A 196 -16.48 -1.30 -11.26
N THR A 197 -15.61 -2.11 -10.65
CA THR A 197 -15.55 -3.56 -10.93
C THR A 197 -16.64 -4.37 -10.23
N ILE A 198 -17.41 -3.75 -9.32
CA ILE A 198 -18.44 -4.44 -8.53
C ILE A 198 -19.74 -4.56 -9.34
N LYS A 199 -20.26 -5.78 -9.45
CA LYS A 199 -21.58 -6.02 -10.06
C LYS A 199 -22.69 -5.43 -9.19
N SER A 200 -23.68 -4.82 -9.85
CA SER A 200 -24.91 -4.29 -9.25
C SER A 200 -26.12 -4.92 -9.95
N PRO A 201 -27.22 -5.30 -9.26
CA PRO A 201 -27.59 -5.01 -7.85
C PRO A 201 -27.03 -5.97 -6.77
N PRO A 202 -26.88 -5.56 -5.49
CA PRO A 202 -27.21 -4.24 -4.87
C PRO A 202 -26.24 -3.11 -5.28
N SER A 203 -26.45 -1.87 -4.81
CA SER A 203 -25.58 -0.72 -5.17
C SER A 203 -24.15 -0.98 -4.73
N GLU A 204 -23.17 -0.53 -5.52
CA GLU A 204 -21.76 -0.79 -5.30
C GLU A 204 -21.29 -0.27 -3.94
N SER A 205 -21.87 0.84 -3.47
CA SER A 205 -21.63 1.40 -2.14
C SER A 205 -22.18 0.59 -0.96
N LYS A 206 -23.16 -0.29 -1.19
CA LYS A 206 -23.69 -1.22 -0.17
C LYS A 206 -22.93 -2.54 -0.15
N THR A 207 -22.35 -2.91 -1.29
CA THR A 207 -21.55 -4.13 -1.43
C THR A 207 -20.14 -3.96 -0.84
N MET A 208 -19.61 -2.74 -0.92
CA MET A 208 -18.28 -2.34 -0.42
C MET A 208 -18.32 -2.02 1.08
#